data_AF-Q8YY16-F1
#
_entry.id   AF-Q8YY16-F1
#
_cell.length_a   1.000
_cell.length_b   1.000
_cell.length_c   1.000
_cell.angle_alpha   90.00
_cell.angle_beta   90.00
_cell.angle_gamma   90.00
#
_symmetry.space_group_name_H-M   'P 1'
#
loop_
_entity.id
_entity.type
_entity.pdbx_description
1 polymer ?
#
loop_
_entity_poly.entity_id
_entity_poly.type
_entity_poly.pdbx_seq_one_letter_code
_entity_poly.pdbx_strand_id
1 'polypeptide(L)'
;MFWKWCFRLSIVFVGLWLLLDLSSRLGAEVFWFREVGYLQVFLLRLVSRGVLWVVAAGVTAVYLWGNLALAQRLKYPRSLKIAEVRREEAELSVGLKNFLSPQYSRLNAPKINDAGHLKPFRLRWLLPLAFVFSLLAGLILVHYGKIALAYWYPAFNKNSLPIITPFRLETIWELGRQVFSQVLYLGLIVGIAIAILIYSQFFLRAIAVVLSVVFGTILFYNWAKVLQYFFPTPFNSTEPLFGKDISFYIFSLPLWELLELWLMGMFLYGFIAVTLTYLLSADSLSQGIFPGFSPQQQRHLYGMGGLLMLMVAFSY
;
A
#
# COMPACT_ATOMS: atom_id res chain seq x y z
N MET A 1 24.20 10.28 21.50
CA MET A 1 23.30 9.68 22.53
C MET A 1 22.15 10.63 22.89
N PHE A 2 22.45 11.92 23.13
CA PHE A 2 21.48 12.99 23.43
C PHE A 2 20.29 13.10 22.45
N TRP A 3 20.53 13.09 21.13
CA TRP A 3 19.48 13.19 20.11
C TRP A 3 18.39 12.11 20.21
N LYS A 4 18.77 10.86 20.54
CA LYS A 4 17.82 9.76 20.72
C LYS A 4 16.95 9.97 21.97
N TRP A 5 17.47 10.63 22.99
CA TRP A 5 16.75 10.89 24.24
C TRP A 5 15.79 12.08 24.07
N CYS A 6 16.23 13.16 23.44
CA CYS A 6 15.36 14.28 23.05
C CYS A 6 14.20 13.79 22.17
N PHE A 7 14.47 12.95 21.16
CA PHE A 7 13.43 12.39 20.31
C PHE A 7 12.40 11.55 21.09
N ARG A 8 12.84 10.70 22.02
CA ARG A 8 11.94 9.91 22.88
C ARG A 8 11.09 10.81 23.77
N LEU A 9 11.68 11.85 24.37
CA LEU A 9 10.94 12.81 25.18
C LEU A 9 9.91 13.56 24.35
N SER A 10 10.26 14.04 23.15
CA SER A 10 9.31 14.69 22.26
C SER A 10 8.13 13.79 21.92
N ILE A 11 8.36 12.50 21.67
CA ILE A 11 7.27 11.53 21.45
C ILE A 11 6.37 11.42 22.68
N VAL A 12 6.94 11.33 23.88
CA VAL A 12 6.18 11.24 25.12
C VAL A 12 5.34 12.50 25.35
N PHE A 13 5.93 13.69 25.16
CA PHE A 13 5.21 14.96 25.30
C PHE A 13 4.07 15.11 24.28
N VAL A 14 4.31 14.76 23.02
CA VAL A 14 3.26 14.76 21.98
C VAL A 14 2.17 13.75 22.33
N GLY A 15 2.54 12.56 22.80
CA GLY A 15 1.59 11.54 23.24
C GLY A 15 0.72 12.03 24.41
N LEU A 16 1.34 12.64 25.43
CA LEU A 16 0.62 13.17 26.58
C LEU A 16 -0.31 14.32 26.18
N TRP A 17 0.14 15.24 25.33
CA TRP A 17 -0.70 16.30 24.78
C TRP A 17 -1.93 15.72 24.09
N LEU A 18 -1.72 14.80 23.14
CA LEU A 18 -2.82 14.19 22.39
C LEU A 18 -3.81 13.46 23.29
N LEU A 19 -3.32 12.76 24.32
CA LEU A 19 -4.17 12.09 25.31
C LEU A 19 -5.00 13.10 26.11
N LEU A 20 -4.42 14.22 26.52
CA LEU A 20 -5.15 15.27 27.25
C LEU A 20 -6.18 15.97 26.36
N ASP A 21 -5.84 16.32 25.12
CA ASP A 21 -6.79 16.91 24.15
C ASP A 21 -7.95 15.93 23.88
N LEU A 22 -7.65 14.66 23.61
CA LEU A 22 -8.68 13.64 23.41
C LEU A 22 -9.57 13.46 24.65
N SER A 23 -8.97 13.37 25.84
CA SER A 23 -9.70 13.15 27.09
C SER A 23 -10.59 14.34 27.44
N SER A 24 -10.12 15.57 27.23
CA SER A 24 -10.90 16.78 27.49
C SER A 24 -12.11 16.88 26.56
N ARG A 25 -11.94 16.62 25.26
CA ARG A 25 -13.03 16.60 24.27
C ARG A 25 -14.05 15.50 24.56
N LEU A 26 -13.58 14.27 24.77
CA LEU A 26 -14.47 13.15 25.08
C LEU A 26 -15.19 13.35 26.41
N GLY A 27 -14.50 13.86 27.43
CA GLY A 27 -15.10 14.17 28.72
C GLY A 27 -16.22 15.20 28.60
N ALA A 28 -15.98 16.29 27.87
CA ALA A 28 -16.99 17.31 27.59
C ALA A 28 -18.21 16.73 26.87
N GLU A 29 -18.01 15.91 25.83
CA GLU A 29 -19.14 15.26 25.13
C GLU A 29 -19.90 14.29 26.04
N VAL A 30 -19.20 13.48 26.84
CA VAL A 30 -19.84 12.53 27.78
C VAL A 30 -20.73 13.26 28.78
N PHE A 31 -20.25 14.36 29.39
CA PHE A 31 -21.06 15.14 30.33
C PHE A 31 -22.27 15.75 29.63
N TRP A 32 -22.10 16.30 28.43
CA TRP A 32 -23.20 16.88 27.67
C TRP A 32 -24.27 15.84 27.31
N PHE A 33 -23.88 14.68 26.76
CA PHE A 33 -24.84 13.63 26.39
C PHE A 33 -25.52 12.98 27.59
N ARG A 34 -24.87 12.99 28.76
CA ARG A 34 -25.48 12.58 30.03
C ARG A 34 -26.61 13.52 30.42
N GLU A 35 -26.40 14.83 30.29
CA GLU A 35 -27.40 15.84 30.65
C GLU A 35 -28.65 15.78 29.75
N VAL A 36 -28.47 15.55 28.45
CA VAL A 36 -29.58 15.44 27.49
C VAL A 36 -30.24 14.03 27.52
N GLY A 37 -29.73 13.09 28.32
CA GLY A 37 -30.29 11.73 28.44
C GLY A 37 -29.99 10.79 27.26
N TYR A 38 -29.07 11.15 26.35
CA TYR A 38 -28.69 10.36 25.17
C TYR A 38 -27.32 9.67 25.31
N LEU A 39 -26.80 9.51 26.53
CA LEU A 39 -25.49 8.90 26.79
C LEU A 39 -25.34 7.51 26.15
N GLN A 40 -26.37 6.68 26.20
CA GLN A 40 -26.34 5.34 25.60
C GLN A 40 -26.15 5.40 24.09
N VAL A 41 -26.82 6.32 23.39
CA VAL A 41 -26.72 6.50 21.94
C VAL A 41 -25.33 7.01 21.56
N PHE A 42 -24.77 7.92 22.36
CA PHE A 42 -23.41 8.40 22.18
C PHE A 42 -22.37 7.27 22.34
N LEU A 43 -22.47 6.47 23.41
CA LEU A 43 -21.56 5.35 23.63
C LEU A 43 -21.68 4.31 22.52
N LEU A 44 -22.90 3.98 22.08
CA LEU A 44 -23.12 3.06 20.97
C LEU A 44 -22.47 3.59 19.68
N ARG A 45 -22.61 4.88 19.39
CA ARG A 45 -21.93 5.53 18.25
C ARG A 45 -20.42 5.42 18.37
N LEU A 46 -19.86 5.72 19.55
CA LEU A 46 -18.41 5.69 19.78
C LEU A 46 -17.84 4.27 19.62
N VAL A 47 -18.51 3.28 20.21
CA VAL A 47 -18.13 1.86 20.09
C VAL A 47 -18.23 1.39 18.65
N SER A 48 -19.34 1.66 17.95
CA SER A 48 -19.50 1.28 16.54
C SER A 48 -18.40 1.87 15.65
N ARG A 49 -18.10 3.16 15.82
CA ARG A 49 -17.00 3.83 15.10
C ARG A 49 -15.64 3.19 15.44
N GLY A 50 -15.38 2.93 16.73
CA GLY A 50 -14.14 2.31 17.20
C GLY A 50 -13.95 0.89 16.66
N VAL A 51 -15.00 0.06 16.68
CA VAL A 51 -14.97 -1.31 16.14
C VAL A 51 -14.65 -1.28 14.65
N LEU A 52 -15.33 -0.42 13.88
CA LEU A 52 -15.05 -0.28 12.45
C LEU A 52 -13.62 0.15 12.18
N TRP A 53 -13.10 1.10 12.96
CA TRP A 53 -11.70 1.53 12.85
C TRP A 53 -10.73 0.37 13.11
N VAL A 54 -10.92 -0.38 14.20
CA VAL A 54 -10.05 -1.50 14.59
C VAL A 54 -10.10 -2.62 13.56
N VAL A 55 -11.29 -2.99 13.08
CA VAL A 55 -11.45 -4.03 12.05
C VAL A 55 -10.77 -3.61 10.76
N ALA A 56 -11.04 -2.40 10.28
CA ALA A 56 -10.49 -1.92 9.01
C ALA A 56 -8.97 -1.77 9.05
N ALA A 57 -8.45 -1.11 10.10
CA ALA A 57 -7.02 -0.94 10.30
C ALA A 57 -6.33 -2.29 10.53
N GLY A 58 -6.92 -3.18 11.32
CA GLY A 58 -6.40 -4.51 11.62
C GLY A 58 -6.30 -5.40 10.39
N VAL A 59 -7.38 -5.52 9.61
CA VAL A 59 -7.40 -6.31 8.36
C VAL A 59 -6.38 -5.76 7.37
N THR A 60 -6.32 -4.43 7.20
CA THR A 60 -5.33 -3.79 6.31
C THR A 60 -3.90 -4.06 6.79
N ALA A 61 -3.64 -3.91 8.09
CA ALA A 61 -2.31 -4.11 8.66
C ALA A 61 -1.87 -5.56 8.51
N VAL A 62 -2.72 -6.53 8.85
CA VAL A 62 -2.44 -7.95 8.71
C VAL A 62 -2.16 -8.31 7.26
N TYR A 63 -2.98 -7.84 6.32
CA TYR A 63 -2.78 -8.08 4.90
C TYR A 63 -1.48 -7.45 4.39
N LEU A 64 -1.25 -6.15 4.61
CA LEU A 64 -0.09 -5.45 4.06
C LEU A 64 1.22 -5.88 4.72
N TRP A 65 1.30 -5.93 6.05
CA TRP A 65 2.51 -6.38 6.72
C TRP A 65 2.77 -7.86 6.52
N GLY A 66 1.74 -8.71 6.55
CA GLY A 66 1.87 -10.14 6.29
C GLY A 66 2.50 -10.40 4.93
N ASN A 67 1.97 -9.77 3.87
CA ASN A 67 2.48 -9.93 2.52
C ASN A 67 3.87 -9.28 2.33
N LEU A 68 4.15 -8.12 2.94
CA LEU A 68 5.49 -7.52 2.91
C LEU A 68 6.53 -8.37 3.67
N ALA A 69 6.15 -8.96 4.81
CA ALA A 69 7.02 -9.85 5.58
C ALA A 69 7.29 -11.15 4.81
N LEU A 70 6.26 -11.72 4.18
CA LEU A 70 6.42 -12.88 3.29
C LEU A 70 7.32 -12.55 2.09
N ALA A 71 7.11 -11.40 1.46
CA ALA A 71 7.94 -10.93 0.36
C ALA A 71 9.41 -10.79 0.77
N GLN A 72 9.69 -10.28 1.96
CA GLN A 72 11.05 -10.18 2.49
C GLN A 72 11.69 -11.53 2.77
N ARG A 73 10.93 -12.52 3.25
CA ARG A 73 11.42 -13.90 3.43
C ARG A 73 11.71 -14.59 2.10
N LEU A 74 10.93 -14.30 1.06
CA LEU A 74 11.07 -14.85 -0.28
C LEU A 74 12.07 -14.07 -1.18
N LYS A 75 12.72 -13.03 -0.66
CA LYS A 75 13.77 -12.32 -1.42
C LYS A 75 14.95 -13.25 -1.68
N TYR A 76 15.60 -13.04 -2.82
CA TYR A 76 16.85 -13.73 -3.10
C TYR A 76 17.89 -13.46 -2.01
N PRO A 77 18.54 -14.51 -1.47
CA PRO A 77 19.63 -14.34 -0.53
C PRO A 77 20.79 -13.64 -1.21
N ARG A 78 21.52 -12.83 -0.44
CA ARG A 78 22.72 -12.09 -0.90
C ARG A 78 23.80 -13.01 -1.50
N SER A 79 23.75 -14.32 -1.25
CA SER A 79 24.68 -15.32 -1.78
C SER A 79 24.63 -15.49 -3.30
N LEU A 80 23.48 -15.20 -3.96
CA LEU A 80 23.40 -15.22 -5.42
C LEU A 80 24.32 -14.18 -6.07
N LYS A 81 24.57 -13.05 -5.39
CA LYS A 81 25.58 -12.04 -5.77
C LYS A 81 26.99 -12.63 -5.88
N ILE A 82 27.36 -13.54 -4.97
CA ILE A 82 28.69 -14.17 -4.92
C ILE A 82 28.79 -15.27 -5.98
N ALA A 83 27.70 -16.02 -6.19
CA ALA A 83 27.66 -17.10 -7.17
C ALA A 83 27.76 -16.59 -8.61
N GLU A 84 27.08 -15.49 -8.94
CA GLU A 84 27.09 -14.91 -10.30
C GLU A 84 28.43 -14.26 -10.64
N VAL A 85 29.00 -13.45 -9.74
CA VAL A 85 30.35 -12.87 -9.90
C VAL A 85 31.41 -13.96 -10.05
N ARG A 86 31.35 -15.01 -9.20
CA ARG A 86 32.27 -16.14 -9.30
C ARG A 86 32.09 -16.91 -10.62
N ARG A 87 30.88 -16.94 -11.20
CA ARG A 87 30.61 -17.59 -12.48
C ARG A 87 31.16 -16.78 -13.65
N GLU A 88 30.97 -15.47 -13.67
CA GLU A 88 31.58 -14.60 -14.69
C GLU A 88 33.12 -14.66 -14.64
N GLU A 89 33.72 -14.64 -13.44
CA GLU A 89 35.17 -14.82 -13.26
C GLU A 89 35.63 -16.22 -13.74
N ALA A 90 34.85 -17.27 -13.46
CA ALA A 90 35.15 -18.62 -13.92
C ALA A 90 35.04 -18.75 -15.45
N GLU A 91 34.01 -18.17 -16.07
CA GLU A 91 33.84 -18.18 -17.53
C GLU A 91 34.90 -17.34 -18.24
N LEU A 92 35.24 -16.15 -17.70
CA LEU A 92 36.32 -15.32 -18.22
C LEU A 92 37.68 -16.00 -18.11
N SER A 93 37.97 -16.61 -16.95
CA SER A 93 39.23 -17.32 -16.73
C SER A 93 39.35 -18.60 -17.57
N VAL A 94 38.25 -19.32 -17.79
CA VAL A 94 38.21 -20.45 -18.72
C VAL A 94 38.37 -19.96 -20.16
N GLY A 95 37.71 -18.87 -20.56
CA GLY A 95 37.89 -18.25 -21.87
C GLY A 95 39.34 -17.83 -22.13
N LEU A 96 39.97 -17.17 -21.15
CA LEU A 96 41.39 -16.80 -21.18
C LEU A 96 42.32 -18.01 -21.24
N LYS A 97 42.07 -19.04 -20.42
CA LYS A 97 42.86 -20.28 -20.45
C LYS A 97 42.71 -21.04 -21.75
N ASN A 98 41.52 -21.07 -22.34
CA ASN A 98 41.29 -21.70 -23.64
C ASN A 98 41.95 -20.91 -24.77
N PHE A 99 41.98 -19.58 -24.67
CA PHE A 99 42.69 -18.70 -25.61
C PHE A 99 44.21 -18.90 -25.53
N LEU A 100 44.77 -19.01 -24.32
CA LEU A 100 46.21 -19.24 -24.08
C LEU A 100 46.63 -20.70 -24.33
N SER A 101 45.72 -21.66 -24.18
CA SER A 101 45.97 -23.10 -24.31
C SER A 101 44.74 -23.83 -24.89
N PRO A 102 44.68 -24.05 -26.22
CA PRO A 102 43.49 -24.56 -26.92
C PRO A 102 43.04 -25.97 -26.51
N GLN A 103 43.90 -26.74 -25.84
CA GLN A 103 43.62 -28.12 -25.42
C GLN A 103 43.03 -28.24 -24.00
N TYR A 104 42.94 -27.14 -23.24
CA TYR A 104 42.49 -27.14 -21.84
C TYR A 104 41.04 -27.63 -21.68
N SER A 105 40.15 -27.25 -22.60
CA SER A 105 38.70 -27.53 -22.55
C SER A 105 38.34 -29.02 -22.65
N ARG A 106 39.25 -29.87 -23.17
CA ARG A 106 38.96 -31.29 -23.40
C ARG A 106 39.14 -32.18 -22.18
N LEU A 107 39.95 -31.79 -21.18
CA LEU A 107 40.26 -32.65 -20.03
C LEU A 107 39.56 -32.26 -18.73
N ASN A 108 39.31 -30.97 -18.48
CA ASN A 108 38.95 -30.49 -17.14
C ASN A 108 37.84 -29.41 -17.19
N ALA A 109 36.70 -29.71 -17.83
CA ALA A 109 35.52 -28.90 -17.62
C ALA A 109 34.97 -29.20 -16.21
N PRO A 110 35.01 -28.25 -15.25
CA PRO A 110 34.32 -28.47 -13.98
C PRO A 110 32.84 -28.68 -14.29
N LYS A 111 32.27 -29.80 -13.84
CA LYS A 111 30.81 -29.97 -13.75
C LYS A 111 30.30 -28.91 -12.78
N ILE A 112 29.96 -27.74 -13.31
CA ILE A 112 29.18 -26.76 -12.56
C ILE A 112 27.79 -27.37 -12.47
N ASN A 113 27.49 -28.00 -11.33
CA ASN A 113 26.16 -28.50 -11.05
C ASN A 113 25.16 -27.35 -11.24
N ASP A 114 24.18 -27.57 -12.12
CA ASP A 114 23.12 -26.64 -12.49
C ASP A 114 22.22 -26.32 -11.28
N ALA A 115 22.72 -25.49 -10.36
CA ALA A 115 21.93 -24.89 -9.32
C ALA A 115 21.13 -23.72 -9.92
N GLY A 116 19.99 -24.04 -10.53
CA GLY A 116 18.93 -23.09 -10.88
C GLY A 116 19.08 -22.42 -12.25
N HIS A 117 18.28 -22.89 -13.20
CA HIS A 117 18.01 -22.28 -14.51
C HIS A 117 17.33 -20.90 -14.39
N LEU A 118 18.05 -19.88 -13.93
CA LEU A 118 17.62 -18.50 -14.10
C LEU A 118 18.62 -17.81 -15.02
N LYS A 119 18.25 -17.68 -16.30
CA LYS A 119 19.01 -16.84 -17.23
C LYS A 119 18.79 -15.39 -16.79
N PRO A 120 19.84 -14.68 -16.33
CA PRO A 120 19.71 -13.30 -15.90
C PRO A 120 19.30 -12.42 -17.09
N PHE A 121 18.25 -11.64 -16.93
CA PHE A 121 17.84 -10.65 -17.93
C PHE A 121 18.51 -9.31 -17.59
N ARG A 122 19.35 -8.80 -18.50
CA ARG A 122 19.83 -7.40 -18.48
C ARG A 122 18.67 -6.49 -18.85
N LEU A 123 17.85 -6.17 -17.87
CA LEU A 123 16.63 -5.41 -18.08
C LEU A 123 16.97 -3.91 -18.02
N ARG A 124 17.27 -3.30 -19.18
CA ARG A 124 17.37 -1.83 -19.32
C ARG A 124 16.13 -1.11 -18.77
N TRP A 125 15.00 -1.83 -18.73
CA TRP A 125 13.72 -1.37 -18.22
C TRP A 125 13.52 -1.54 -16.71
N LEU A 126 14.48 -2.09 -15.96
CA LEU A 126 14.31 -2.33 -14.53
C LEU A 126 14.15 -1.04 -13.74
N LEU A 127 15.02 -0.05 -13.99
CA LEU A 127 14.94 1.25 -13.33
C LEU A 127 13.64 1.98 -13.65
N PRO A 128 13.22 2.18 -14.92
CA PRO A 128 11.95 2.86 -15.19
C PRO A 128 10.76 2.08 -14.64
N LEU A 129 10.76 0.74 -14.69
CA LEU A 129 9.69 -0.07 -14.11
C LEU A 129 9.59 0.10 -12.59
N ALA A 130 10.72 0.02 -11.87
CA ALA A 130 10.76 0.23 -10.43
C ALA A 130 10.33 1.66 -10.06
N PHE A 131 10.75 2.65 -10.84
CA PHE A 131 10.34 4.04 -10.67
C PHE A 131 8.83 4.21 -10.86
N VAL A 132 8.22 3.59 -11.87
CA VAL A 132 6.76 3.63 -12.08
C VAL A 132 6.03 3.04 -10.88
N PHE A 133 6.42 1.86 -10.39
CA PHE A 133 5.81 1.26 -9.19
C PHE A 133 5.98 2.12 -7.94
N SER A 134 7.16 2.74 -7.78
CA SER A 134 7.43 3.67 -6.68
C SER A 134 6.55 4.93 -6.75
N LEU A 135 6.41 5.50 -7.95
CA LEU A 135 5.55 6.65 -8.21
C LEU A 135 4.07 6.30 -7.94
N LEU A 136 3.60 5.14 -8.39
CA LEU A 136 2.26 4.65 -8.10
C LEU A 136 2.02 4.50 -6.59
N ALA A 137 2.97 3.94 -5.83
CA ALA A 137 2.86 3.85 -4.38
C ALA A 137 2.75 5.23 -3.71
N GLY A 138 3.52 6.22 -4.19
CA GLY A 138 3.42 7.61 -3.75
C GLY A 138 2.07 8.26 -4.09
N LEU A 139 1.56 8.06 -5.31
CA LEU A 139 0.26 8.58 -5.74
C LEU A 139 -0.89 7.99 -4.92
N ILE A 140 -0.84 6.68 -4.62
CA ILE A 140 -1.80 6.01 -3.74
C ILE A 140 -1.79 6.68 -2.35
N LEU A 141 -0.61 6.87 -1.76
CA LEU A 141 -0.49 7.52 -0.46
C LEU A 141 -1.08 8.93 -0.46
N VAL A 142 -0.80 9.72 -1.51
CA VAL A 142 -1.33 11.08 -1.66
C VAL A 142 -2.84 11.07 -1.83
N HIS A 143 -3.39 10.17 -2.65
CA HIS A 143 -4.84 10.05 -2.88
C HIS A 143 -5.59 9.76 -1.58
N TYR A 144 -5.23 8.67 -0.90
CA TYR A 144 -5.89 8.28 0.35
C TYR A 144 -5.60 9.26 1.49
N GLY A 145 -4.40 9.87 1.50
CA GLY A 145 -4.05 10.94 2.43
C GLY A 145 -4.94 12.18 2.28
N LYS A 146 -5.24 12.60 1.05
CA LYS A 146 -6.18 13.71 0.79
C LYS A 146 -7.57 13.40 1.31
N ILE A 147 -8.07 12.19 1.08
CA ILE A 147 -9.38 11.75 1.58
C ILE A 147 -9.42 11.77 3.11
N ALA A 148 -8.39 11.25 3.78
CA ALA A 148 -8.30 11.25 5.23
C ALA A 148 -8.20 12.66 5.82
N LEU A 149 -7.37 13.53 5.24
CA LEU A 149 -7.20 14.92 5.68
C LEU A 149 -8.49 15.75 5.51
N ALA A 150 -9.31 15.44 4.50
CA ALA A 150 -10.60 16.09 4.31
C ALA A 150 -11.57 15.86 5.48
N TYR A 151 -11.48 14.70 6.17
CA TYR A 151 -12.25 14.46 7.40
C TYR A 151 -11.72 15.23 8.61
N TRP A 152 -10.40 15.46 8.67
CA TRP A 152 -9.75 16.10 9.81
C TRP A 152 -9.83 17.63 9.77
N TYR A 153 -9.74 18.23 8.58
CA TYR A 153 -9.80 19.68 8.40
C TYR A 153 -10.94 20.09 7.45
N PRO A 154 -12.21 20.08 7.90
CA PRO A 154 -13.35 20.47 7.08
C PRO A 154 -13.27 21.92 6.57
N ALA A 155 -12.53 22.80 7.26
CA ALA A 155 -12.41 24.21 6.93
C ALA A 155 -11.74 24.50 5.57
N PHE A 156 -10.94 23.56 5.04
CA PHE A 156 -10.36 23.68 3.68
C PHE A 156 -11.34 23.28 2.58
N ASN A 157 -12.45 22.60 2.91
CA ASN A 157 -13.42 22.06 1.97
C ASN A 157 -14.82 22.56 2.32
N LYS A 158 -15.05 23.88 2.22
CA LYS A 158 -16.25 24.55 2.74
C LYS A 158 -17.57 24.10 2.08
N ASN A 159 -17.56 23.43 0.92
CA ASN A 159 -18.76 23.29 0.09
C ASN A 159 -19.14 21.84 -0.31
N SER A 160 -18.43 20.80 0.14
CA SER A 160 -18.82 19.42 -0.19
C SER A 160 -18.25 18.38 0.79
N LEU A 161 -19.09 17.41 1.14
CA LEU A 161 -18.67 16.19 1.82
C LEU A 161 -17.59 15.50 0.96
N PRO A 162 -16.54 14.92 1.57
CA PRO A 162 -15.50 14.22 0.83
C PRO A 162 -16.13 13.09 -0.01
N ILE A 163 -15.95 13.20 -1.33
CA ILE A 163 -16.46 12.21 -2.28
C ILE A 163 -15.61 10.94 -2.14
N ILE A 164 -16.27 9.82 -1.89
CA ILE A 164 -15.64 8.50 -1.79
C ILE A 164 -15.33 8.04 -3.21
N THR A 165 -14.09 8.23 -3.65
CA THR A 165 -13.64 7.75 -4.95
C THR A 165 -12.57 6.66 -4.80
N PRO A 166 -12.84 5.42 -5.25
CA PRO A 166 -11.82 4.38 -5.29
C PRO A 166 -10.69 4.81 -6.24
N PHE A 167 -9.48 4.29 -6.01
CA PHE A 167 -8.34 4.58 -6.86
C PHE A 167 -8.51 3.90 -8.22
N ARG A 168 -8.76 4.69 -9.28
CA ARG A 168 -8.95 4.21 -10.65
C ARG A 168 -7.96 4.87 -11.62
N LEU A 169 -8.02 4.48 -12.90
CA LEU A 169 -7.14 5.04 -13.94
C LEU A 169 -7.39 6.54 -14.14
N GLU A 170 -8.62 6.98 -13.97
CA GLU A 170 -9.03 8.39 -14.03
C GLU A 170 -8.35 9.19 -12.93
N THR A 171 -8.19 8.62 -11.73
CA THR A 171 -7.48 9.24 -10.61
C THR A 171 -6.01 9.51 -10.96
N ILE A 172 -5.36 8.60 -11.68
CA ILE A 172 -3.97 8.80 -12.14
C ILE A 172 -3.91 9.97 -13.10
N TRP A 173 -4.89 10.10 -14.00
CA TRP A 173 -4.96 11.20 -14.96
C TRP A 173 -5.22 12.55 -14.28
N GLU A 174 -6.12 12.59 -13.29
CA GLU A 174 -6.41 13.80 -12.52
C GLU A 174 -5.23 14.24 -11.66
N LEU A 175 -4.62 13.31 -10.92
CA LEU A 175 -3.41 13.60 -10.17
C LEU A 175 -2.28 14.04 -11.11
N GLY A 176 -2.12 13.39 -12.27
CA GLY A 176 -1.17 13.81 -13.29
C GLY A 176 -1.36 15.26 -13.70
N ARG A 177 -2.59 15.66 -14.06
CA ARG A 177 -2.92 17.05 -14.40
C ARG A 177 -2.62 18.03 -13.26
N GLN A 178 -2.89 17.64 -12.01
CA GLN A 178 -2.56 18.45 -10.84
C GLN A 178 -1.04 18.59 -10.62
N VAL A 179 -0.28 17.53 -10.87
CA VAL A 179 1.18 17.53 -10.72
C VAL A 179 1.84 18.39 -11.79
N PHE A 180 1.37 18.31 -13.04
CA PHE A 180 1.91 19.12 -14.14
C PHE A 180 1.58 20.61 -14.01
N SER A 181 0.47 20.96 -13.35
CA SER A 181 0.11 22.37 -13.15
C SER A 181 0.88 23.06 -12.02
N GLN A 182 1.52 22.30 -11.11
CA GLN A 182 2.26 22.86 -9.98
C GLN A 182 3.63 22.20 -9.80
N VAL A 183 4.69 22.89 -10.26
CA VAL A 183 6.08 22.39 -10.27
C VAL A 183 6.56 21.86 -8.90
N LEU A 184 6.13 22.48 -7.80
CA LEU A 184 6.46 22.04 -6.44
C LEU A 184 5.91 20.63 -6.14
N TYR A 185 4.70 20.31 -6.58
CA TYR A 185 4.10 19.00 -6.38
C TYR A 185 4.80 17.92 -7.20
N LEU A 186 5.28 18.26 -8.40
CA LEU A 186 6.09 17.37 -9.22
C LEU A 186 7.40 17.02 -8.52
N GLY A 187 8.14 18.02 -8.05
CA GLY A 187 9.38 17.79 -7.30
C GLY A 187 9.16 16.93 -6.05
N LEU A 188 8.06 17.15 -5.34
CA LEU A 188 7.72 16.40 -4.12
C LEU A 188 7.40 14.93 -4.44
N ILE A 189 6.52 14.65 -5.41
CA ILE A 189 6.14 13.27 -5.76
C ILE A 189 7.32 12.50 -6.34
N VAL A 190 8.12 13.11 -7.20
CA VAL A 190 9.34 12.49 -7.74
C VAL A 190 10.35 12.26 -6.62
N GLY A 191 10.52 13.21 -5.71
CA GLY A 191 11.37 13.08 -4.53
C GLY A 191 10.95 11.92 -3.63
N ILE A 192 9.65 11.78 -3.36
CA ILE A 192 9.09 10.63 -2.63
C ILE A 192 9.35 9.32 -3.37
N ALA A 193 9.12 9.28 -4.69
CA ALA A 193 9.36 8.08 -5.48
C ALA A 193 10.85 7.66 -5.45
N ILE A 194 11.77 8.61 -5.51
CA ILE A 194 13.21 8.36 -5.36
C ILE A 194 13.54 7.88 -3.94
N ALA A 195 12.98 8.51 -2.91
CA ALA A 195 13.18 8.10 -1.52
C ALA A 195 12.69 6.66 -1.25
N ILE A 196 11.53 6.29 -1.80
CA ILE A 196 10.98 4.93 -1.76
C ILE A 196 11.91 3.96 -2.49
N LEU A 197 12.55 4.34 -3.60
CA LEU A 197 13.51 3.46 -4.28
C LEU A 197 14.77 3.22 -3.44
N ILE A 198 15.33 4.28 -2.83
CA ILE A 198 16.57 4.20 -2.06
C ILE A 198 16.34 3.42 -0.75
N TYR A 199 15.26 3.70 -0.02
CA TYR A 199 14.96 3.11 1.29
C TYR A 199 13.66 2.29 1.27
N SER A 200 13.49 1.45 0.25
CA SER A 200 12.24 0.72 -0.02
C SER A 200 11.69 -0.08 1.14
N GLN A 201 12.56 -0.78 1.88
CA GLN A 201 12.10 -1.61 3.00
C GLN A 201 11.44 -0.80 4.12
N PHE A 202 11.98 0.39 4.41
CA PHE A 202 11.45 1.28 5.43
C PHE A 202 10.18 1.97 4.94
N PHE A 203 10.24 2.62 3.77
CA PHE A 203 9.11 3.39 3.26
C PHE A 203 7.90 2.52 2.92
N LEU A 204 8.08 1.33 2.33
CA LEU A 204 6.94 0.46 2.05
C LEU A 204 6.25 -0.02 3.34
N ARG A 205 7.02 -0.37 4.37
CA ARG A 205 6.43 -0.72 5.67
C ARG A 205 5.76 0.48 6.34
N ALA A 206 6.36 1.67 6.26
CA ALA A 206 5.80 2.89 6.82
C ALA A 206 4.48 3.27 6.13
N ILE A 207 4.43 3.21 4.79
CA ILE A 207 3.22 3.46 4.01
C ILE A 207 2.15 2.43 4.34
N ALA A 208 2.49 1.14 4.53
CA ALA A 208 1.53 0.12 4.96
C ALA A 208 0.86 0.47 6.30
N VAL A 209 1.63 0.96 7.29
CA VAL A 209 1.11 1.41 8.58
C VAL A 209 0.21 2.63 8.40
N VAL A 210 0.67 3.62 7.65
CA VAL A 210 -0.10 4.84 7.38
C VAL A 210 -1.42 4.52 6.69
N LEU A 211 -1.41 3.69 5.64
CA LEU A 211 -2.62 3.25 4.95
C LEU A 211 -3.56 2.47 5.86
N SER A 212 -3.04 1.63 6.77
CA SER A 212 -3.87 0.92 7.75
C SER A 212 -4.63 1.89 8.66
N VAL A 213 -3.96 2.92 9.16
CA VAL A 213 -4.60 3.98 9.96
C VAL A 213 -5.58 4.78 9.10
N VAL A 214 -5.20 5.15 7.88
CA VAL A 214 -6.04 5.91 6.95
C VAL A 214 -7.34 5.18 6.63
N PHE A 215 -7.31 3.91 6.24
CA PHE A 215 -8.53 3.14 5.99
C PHE A 215 -9.38 2.97 7.24
N GLY A 216 -8.74 2.75 8.41
CA GLY A 216 -9.43 2.80 9.70
C GLY A 216 -10.19 4.10 9.90
N THR A 217 -9.55 5.25 9.68
CA THR A 217 -10.19 6.57 9.83
C THR A 217 -11.33 6.78 8.84
N ILE A 218 -11.17 6.35 7.58
CA ILE A 218 -12.23 6.45 6.57
C ILE A 218 -13.47 5.67 7.03
N LEU A 219 -13.32 4.43 7.51
CA LEU A 219 -14.45 3.65 8.01
C LEU A 219 -15.03 4.19 9.32
N PHE A 220 -14.20 4.74 10.20
CA PHE A 220 -14.65 5.44 11.43
C PHE A 220 -15.59 6.60 11.10
N TYR A 221 -15.24 7.45 10.14
CA TYR A 221 -16.08 8.59 9.76
C TYR A 221 -17.33 8.17 8.97
N ASN A 222 -17.26 7.08 8.22
CA ASN A 222 -18.38 6.55 7.42
C ASN A 222 -19.22 5.48 8.12
N TRP A 223 -19.12 5.36 9.45
CA TRP A 223 -19.91 4.40 10.24
C TRP A 223 -21.42 4.43 9.97
N ALA A 224 -21.97 5.60 9.62
CA ALA A 224 -23.38 5.77 9.32
C ALA A 224 -23.81 4.97 8.07
N LYS A 225 -22.94 4.86 7.05
CA LYS A 225 -23.20 4.05 5.85
C LYS A 225 -23.30 2.56 6.19
N VAL A 226 -22.43 2.10 7.08
CA VAL A 226 -22.47 0.71 7.57
C VAL A 226 -23.76 0.45 8.34
N LEU A 227 -24.15 1.36 9.24
CA LEU A 227 -25.39 1.20 10.00
C LEU A 227 -26.63 1.19 9.10
N GLN A 228 -26.68 2.09 8.12
CA GLN A 228 -27.78 2.20 7.16
C GLN A 228 -27.96 0.94 6.32
N TYR A 229 -26.88 0.27 5.93
CA TYR A 229 -26.95 -1.01 5.22
C TYR A 229 -27.63 -2.12 6.04
N PHE A 230 -27.37 -2.18 7.35
CA PHE A 230 -27.96 -3.21 8.22
C PHE A 230 -29.40 -2.87 8.64
N PHE A 231 -29.77 -1.59 8.64
CA PHE A 231 -31.11 -1.12 9.00
C PHE A 231 -31.72 -0.23 7.91
N PRO A 232 -31.95 -0.75 6.69
CA PRO A 232 -32.53 0.03 5.60
C PRO A 232 -34.05 0.20 5.79
N THR A 233 -34.59 1.34 5.35
CA THR A 233 -36.04 1.57 5.30
C THR A 233 -36.54 1.53 3.86
N PRO A 234 -37.49 0.67 3.49
CA PRO A 234 -37.98 0.59 2.11
C PRO A 234 -38.73 1.86 1.72
N PHE A 235 -38.53 2.33 0.48
CA PHE A 235 -39.31 3.45 -0.06
C PHE A 235 -40.61 2.98 -0.73
N ASN A 236 -40.75 1.67 -0.98
CA ASN A 236 -41.86 1.06 -1.72
C ASN A 236 -42.04 1.71 -3.11
N SER A 237 -40.93 2.10 -3.71
CA SER A 237 -40.87 2.75 -5.01
C SER A 237 -39.62 2.26 -5.73
N THR A 238 -39.82 1.68 -6.90
CA THR A 238 -38.76 1.10 -7.72
C THR A 238 -38.36 2.04 -8.83
N GLU A 239 -37.07 2.16 -9.08
CA GLU A 239 -36.60 2.92 -10.23
C GLU A 239 -36.79 2.13 -11.56
N PRO A 240 -36.91 2.83 -12.71
CA PRO A 240 -37.33 2.20 -13.97
C PRO A 240 -36.25 1.39 -14.70
N LEU A 241 -34.97 1.62 -14.43
CA LEU A 241 -33.83 1.07 -15.16
C LEU A 241 -33.47 -0.35 -14.72
N PHE A 242 -33.36 -0.60 -13.41
CA PHE A 242 -33.01 -1.92 -12.86
C PHE A 242 -34.12 -2.54 -12.00
N GLY A 243 -35.24 -1.85 -11.81
CA GLY A 243 -36.37 -2.34 -11.03
C GLY A 243 -36.03 -2.56 -9.55
N LYS A 244 -35.00 -1.88 -9.02
CA LYS A 244 -34.62 -1.95 -7.61
C LYS A 244 -35.36 -0.88 -6.82
N ASP A 245 -35.72 -1.19 -5.57
CA ASP A 245 -36.26 -0.17 -4.66
C ASP A 245 -35.20 0.91 -4.41
N ILE A 246 -35.62 2.16 -4.32
CA ILE A 246 -34.75 3.31 -4.09
C ILE A 246 -33.87 3.13 -2.83
N SER A 247 -34.33 2.38 -1.84
CA SER A 247 -33.57 2.04 -0.62
C SER A 247 -32.22 1.39 -0.91
N PHE A 248 -32.10 0.63 -2.01
CA PHE A 248 -30.82 0.03 -2.41
C PHE A 248 -29.76 1.09 -2.67
N TYR A 249 -30.10 2.14 -3.42
CA TYR A 249 -29.15 3.19 -3.81
C TYR A 249 -28.81 4.13 -2.66
N ILE A 250 -29.72 4.31 -1.70
CA ILE A 250 -29.52 5.22 -0.58
C ILE A 250 -28.79 4.54 0.58
N PHE A 251 -29.09 3.27 0.88
CA PHE A 251 -28.56 2.59 2.08
C PHE A 251 -27.53 1.52 1.77
N SER A 252 -27.63 0.84 0.62
CA SER A 252 -26.77 -0.30 0.32
C SER A 252 -25.58 0.05 -0.58
N LEU A 253 -25.83 0.74 -1.69
CA LEU A 253 -24.79 1.13 -2.63
C LEU A 253 -23.64 1.93 -1.96
N PRO A 254 -23.90 2.89 -1.05
CA PRO A 254 -22.83 3.66 -0.44
C PRO A 254 -21.90 2.82 0.46
N LEU A 255 -22.36 1.69 0.98
CA LEU A 255 -21.50 0.74 1.70
C LEU A 255 -20.60 -0.01 0.71
N TRP A 256 -21.13 -0.45 -0.42
CA TRP A 256 -20.35 -1.14 -1.44
C TRP A 256 -19.26 -0.24 -2.03
N GLU A 257 -19.55 1.03 -2.29
CA GLU A 257 -18.55 2.03 -2.71
C GLU A 257 -17.46 2.24 -1.63
N LEU A 258 -17.84 2.23 -0.35
CA LEU A 258 -16.89 2.34 0.76
C LEU A 258 -15.98 1.11 0.85
N LEU A 259 -16.54 -0.09 0.69
CA LEU A 259 -15.78 -1.34 0.63
C LEU A 259 -14.88 -1.37 -0.61
N GLU A 260 -15.36 -0.88 -1.75
CA GLU A 260 -14.58 -0.77 -2.96
C GLU A 260 -13.36 0.12 -2.76
N LEU A 261 -13.55 1.32 -2.22
CA LEU A 261 -12.46 2.25 -1.92
C LEU A 261 -11.42 1.61 -1.01
N TRP A 262 -11.87 0.94 0.06
CA TRP A 262 -10.98 0.32 1.03
C TRP A 262 -10.20 -0.87 0.45
N LEU A 263 -10.90 -1.85 -0.13
CA LEU A 263 -10.31 -3.09 -0.62
C LEU A 263 -9.46 -2.85 -1.87
N MET A 264 -9.91 -2.00 -2.80
CA MET A 264 -9.12 -1.63 -3.99
C MET A 264 -7.79 -1.02 -3.57
N GLY A 265 -7.79 -0.04 -2.66
CA GLY A 265 -6.56 0.60 -2.18
C GLY A 265 -5.62 -0.36 -1.46
N MET A 266 -6.17 -1.21 -0.59
CA MET A 266 -5.41 -2.24 0.12
C MET A 266 -4.76 -3.25 -0.84
N PHE A 267 -5.53 -3.83 -1.76
CA PHE A 267 -5.03 -4.84 -2.69
C PHE A 267 -4.04 -4.26 -3.70
N LEU A 268 -4.35 -3.09 -4.28
CA LEU A 268 -3.48 -2.40 -5.24
C LEU A 268 -2.13 -2.03 -4.61
N TYR A 269 -2.16 -1.40 -3.44
CA TYR A 269 -0.92 -1.06 -2.74
C TYR A 269 -0.12 -2.31 -2.37
N GLY A 270 -0.78 -3.35 -1.85
CA GLY A 270 -0.13 -4.61 -1.50
C GLY A 270 0.57 -5.25 -2.70
N PHE A 271 -0.09 -5.31 -3.85
CA PHE A 271 0.49 -5.85 -5.08
C PHE A 271 1.72 -5.05 -5.55
N ILE A 272 1.61 -3.72 -5.58
CA ILE A 272 2.70 -2.82 -5.96
C ILE A 272 3.89 -2.97 -5.01
N ALA A 273 3.64 -2.95 -3.70
CA ALA A 273 4.68 -3.00 -2.68
C ALA A 273 5.43 -4.35 -2.69
N VAL A 274 4.71 -5.47 -2.87
CA VAL A 274 5.33 -6.80 -3.01
C VAL A 274 6.13 -6.91 -4.31
N THR A 275 5.58 -6.43 -5.43
CA THR A 275 6.27 -6.42 -6.73
C THR A 275 7.55 -5.61 -6.66
N LEU A 276 7.49 -4.40 -6.10
CA LEU A 276 8.66 -3.54 -5.91
C LEU A 276 9.68 -4.21 -4.98
N THR A 277 9.22 -4.87 -3.92
CA THR A 277 10.08 -5.62 -2.98
C THR A 277 10.88 -6.72 -3.69
N TYR A 278 10.29 -7.40 -4.68
CA TYR A 278 10.96 -8.43 -5.47
C TYR A 278 11.86 -7.87 -6.56
N LEU A 279 11.42 -6.83 -7.28
CA LEU A 279 12.25 -6.15 -8.30
C LEU A 279 13.52 -5.56 -7.68
N LEU A 280 13.44 -5.07 -6.44
CA LEU A 280 14.57 -4.49 -5.70
C LEU A 280 15.40 -5.52 -4.93
N SER A 281 15.11 -6.82 -5.08
CA SER A 281 15.89 -7.87 -4.40
C SER A 281 17.27 -8.08 -5.05
N ALA A 282 18.22 -8.70 -4.33
CA ALA A 282 19.58 -9.02 -4.81
C ALA A 282 20.42 -7.83 -5.35
N ASP A 283 20.19 -6.61 -4.87
CA ASP A 283 20.87 -5.39 -5.36
C ASP A 283 20.65 -5.15 -6.89
N SER A 284 19.55 -5.69 -7.46
CA SER A 284 19.28 -5.71 -8.91
C SER A 284 19.34 -4.32 -9.57
N LEU A 285 18.89 -3.26 -8.87
CA LEU A 285 18.98 -1.88 -9.38
C LEU A 285 20.43 -1.42 -9.58
N SER A 286 21.32 -1.77 -8.66
CA SER A 286 22.72 -1.31 -8.70
C SER A 286 23.54 -2.03 -9.77
N GLN A 287 23.21 -3.30 -10.03
CA GLN A 287 23.92 -4.14 -11.00
C GLN A 287 23.29 -4.08 -12.40
N GLY A 288 22.06 -3.56 -12.53
CA GLY A 288 21.31 -3.54 -13.78
C GLY A 288 20.91 -4.93 -14.30
N ILE A 289 21.00 -5.95 -13.43
CA ILE A 289 20.73 -7.35 -13.75
C ILE A 289 19.62 -7.83 -12.83
N PHE A 290 18.59 -8.47 -13.41
CA PHE A 290 17.52 -9.12 -12.66
C PHE A 290 17.54 -10.62 -12.94
N PRO A 291 17.68 -11.47 -11.92
CA PRO A 291 17.70 -12.93 -12.09
C PRO A 291 16.33 -13.50 -12.50
N GLY A 292 15.26 -12.69 -12.52
CA GLY A 292 13.90 -13.18 -12.76
C GLY A 292 13.17 -13.54 -11.47
N PHE A 293 11.87 -13.78 -11.55
CA PHE A 293 11.06 -14.19 -10.39
C PHE A 293 11.21 -15.68 -10.11
N SER A 294 11.45 -16.05 -8.85
CA SER A 294 11.45 -17.45 -8.44
C SER A 294 10.03 -18.04 -8.50
N PRO A 295 9.86 -19.37 -8.62
CA PRO A 295 8.52 -19.98 -8.63
C PRO A 295 7.67 -19.61 -7.40
N GLN A 296 8.30 -19.43 -6.24
CA GLN A 296 7.61 -19.00 -5.02
C GLN A 296 7.17 -17.53 -5.09
N GLN A 297 8.02 -16.65 -5.65
CA GLN A 297 7.67 -15.25 -5.89
C GLN A 297 6.53 -15.13 -6.90
N GLN A 298 6.55 -15.91 -7.97
CA GLN A 298 5.48 -15.94 -8.97
C GLN A 298 4.15 -16.38 -8.37
N ARG A 299 4.11 -17.47 -7.58
CA ARG A 299 2.88 -17.91 -6.90
C ARG A 299 2.31 -16.84 -5.97
N HIS A 300 3.17 -16.18 -5.20
CA HIS A 300 2.73 -15.09 -4.33
C HIS A 300 2.18 -13.90 -5.14
N LEU A 301 2.86 -13.49 -6.21
CA LEU A 301 2.39 -12.43 -7.10
C LEU A 301 1.08 -12.78 -7.80
N TYR A 302 0.89 -14.03 -8.24
CA TYR A 302 -0.35 -14.49 -8.83
C TYR A 302 -1.50 -14.52 -7.83
N GLY A 303 -1.25 -14.91 -6.57
CA GLY A 303 -2.25 -14.84 -5.51
C GLY A 303 -2.69 -13.39 -5.25
N MET A 304 -1.72 -12.48 -5.07
CA MET A 304 -1.97 -11.05 -4.86
C MET A 304 -2.67 -10.40 -6.08
N GLY A 305 -2.20 -10.72 -7.28
CA GLY A 305 -2.77 -10.23 -8.53
C GLY A 305 -4.18 -10.78 -8.76
N GLY A 306 -4.45 -12.04 -8.41
CA GLY A 306 -5.78 -12.65 -8.46
C GLY A 306 -6.77 -11.94 -7.55
N LEU A 307 -6.38 -11.63 -6.30
CA LEU A 307 -7.21 -10.84 -5.38
C LEU A 307 -7.51 -9.45 -5.95
N LEU A 308 -6.51 -8.80 -6.54
CA LEU A 308 -6.66 -7.50 -7.19
C LEU A 308 -7.61 -7.58 -8.40
N MET A 309 -7.47 -8.60 -9.25
CA MET A 309 -8.35 -8.80 -10.40
C MET A 309 -9.79 -9.12 -9.99
N LEU A 310 -9.99 -9.92 -8.94
CA LEU A 310 -11.33 -10.15 -8.36
C LEU A 310 -11.95 -8.84 -7.85
N MET A 311 -11.14 -7.99 -7.22
CA MET A 311 -11.59 -6.69 -6.75
C MET A 311 -11.93 -5.73 -7.90
N VAL A 312 -11.15 -5.76 -8.99
CA VAL A 312 -11.48 -5.02 -10.21
C VAL A 312 -12.77 -5.55 -10.82
N ALA A 313 -12.97 -6.86 -10.89
CA ALA A 313 -14.21 -7.44 -11.39
C ALA A 313 -15.42 -7.08 -10.53
N PHE A 314 -15.25 -6.96 -9.21
CA PHE A 314 -16.30 -6.51 -8.29
C PHE A 314 -16.68 -5.02 -8.47
N SER A 315 -15.75 -4.21 -8.98
CA SER A 315 -15.90 -2.76 -9.19
C SER A 315 -16.70 -2.41 -10.47
N TYR A 316 -16.88 -3.38 -11.37
CA TYR A 316 -17.67 -3.27 -12.61
C TYR A 316 -19.08 -3.83 -12.42
#